data_AF-A0A6V8LEQ1-F1
#
_entry.id   AF-A0A6V8LEQ1-F1
#
_cell.length_a   1.000
_cell.length_b   1.000
_cell.length_c   1.000
_cell.angle_alpha   90.00
_cell.angle_beta   90.00
_cell.angle_gamma   90.00
#
_symmetry.space_group_name_H-M   'P 1'
#
loop_
_entity.id
_entity.type
_entity.pdbx_description
1 polymer ?
#
loop_
_entity_poly.entity_id
_entity_poly.type
_entity_poly.pdbx_seq_one_letter_code
_entity_poly.pdbx_strand_id
1 'polypeptide(L)' 'MRLAYLDAGSGSLIVQAVVAGAAGMAVAVKLYWRRLTGRFRRRPADSVTETTAAEKD' A
#
# COMPACT_ATOMS: atom_id res chain seq x y z
N MET A 1 31.28 -21.67 -15.50
CA MET A 1 30.97 -20.39 -14.82
C MET A 1 29.76 -20.60 -13.91
N ARG A 2 29.98 -21.06 -12.67
CA ARG A 2 28.90 -21.14 -11.66
C ARG A 2 28.92 -19.82 -10.92
N LEU A 3 27.89 -19.02 -11.15
CA LEU A 3 27.67 -17.72 -10.55
C LEU A 3 27.72 -17.87 -9.03
N ALA A 4 28.75 -17.30 -8.42
CA ALA A 4 28.79 -16.27 -7.35
C ALA A 4 27.52 -15.98 -6.50
N TYR A 5 26.52 -16.85 -6.49
CA TYR A 5 25.34 -16.80 -5.61
C TYR A 5 25.58 -17.57 -4.30
N LEU A 6 26.79 -18.13 -4.15
CA LEU A 6 27.16 -19.08 -3.10
C LEU A 6 28.55 -18.80 -2.48
N ASP A 7 29.15 -17.63 -2.72
CA ASP A 7 30.25 -17.20 -1.86
C ASP A 7 29.64 -16.69 -0.53
N ALA A 8 30.24 -17.07 0.61
CA ALA A 8 29.66 -16.88 1.94
C ALA A 8 29.27 -15.42 2.27
N GLY A 9 29.80 -14.43 1.53
CA GLY A 9 29.42 -13.02 1.64
C GLY A 9 28.16 -12.61 0.86
N SER A 10 27.83 -13.26 -0.26
CA SER A 10 26.77 -12.79 -1.18
C SER A 10 25.37 -13.30 -0.83
N GLY A 11 25.26 -14.51 -0.26
CA GLY A 11 23.97 -15.05 0.18
C GLY A 11 23.34 -14.25 1.34
N SER A 12 24.16 -13.70 2.22
CA SER A 12 23.71 -12.91 3.39
C SER A 12 23.11 -11.56 2.98
N LEU A 13 23.64 -10.93 1.92
CA LEU A 13 23.16 -9.63 1.44
C LEU A 13 21.73 -9.69 0.90
N ILE A 14 21.38 -10.77 0.17
CA ILE A 14 20.02 -10.95 -0.36
C ILE A 14 19.05 -11.18 0.79
N VAL A 15 19.42 -12.02 1.77
CA VAL A 15 18.59 -12.26 2.96
C VAL A 15 18.41 -10.96 3.76
N GLN A 16 19.47 -10.19 3.97
CA GLN A 16 19.40 -8.88 4.63
C GLN A 16 18.53 -7.89 3.86
N ALA A 17 18.64 -7.83 2.53
CA ALA A 17 17.80 -6.95 1.70
C ALA A 17 16.32 -7.33 1.78
N VAL A 18 16.00 -8.62 1.79
CA VAL A 18 14.63 -9.12 1.96
C VAL A 18 14.10 -8.79 3.36
N VAL A 19 14.90 -9.02 4.41
CA VAL A 19 14.50 -8.71 5.80
C VAL A 19 14.33 -7.21 6.00
N ALA A 20 15.27 -6.39 5.55
CA ALA A 20 15.20 -4.94 5.62
C ALA A 20 14.03 -4.40 4.79
N GLY A 21 13.81 -4.95 3.59
CA GLY A 21 12.68 -4.61 2.72
C GLY A 21 11.33 -4.94 3.37
N ALA A 22 11.19 -6.14 3.93
CA ALA A 22 9.97 -6.55 4.63
C ALA A 22 9.71 -5.70 5.87
N ALA A 23 10.75 -5.44 6.68
CA ALA A 23 10.65 -4.57 7.85
C ALA A 23 10.26 -3.13 7.47
N GLY A 24 10.91 -2.56 6.45
CA GLY A 24 10.60 -1.23 5.93
C GLY A 24 9.17 -1.15 5.38
N MET A 25 8.73 -2.16 4.63
CA MET A 25 7.38 -2.23 4.08
C MET A 25 6.32 -2.34 5.18
N ALA A 26 6.55 -3.17 6.21
CA ALA A 26 5.64 -3.27 7.36
C ALA A 26 5.50 -1.94 8.11
N VAL A 27 6.62 -1.24 8.33
CA VAL A 27 6.64 0.09 8.97
C VAL A 27 5.94 1.14 8.10
N ALA A 28 6.20 1.15 6.79
CA ALA A 28 5.54 2.05 5.86
C ALA A 28 4.03 1.83 5.86
N VAL A 29 3.56 0.58 5.74
CA VAL A 29 2.14 0.24 5.81
C VAL A 29 1.54 0.69 7.13
N LYS A 30 2.21 0.44 8.26
CA LYS A 30 1.75 0.86 9.59
C LYS A 30 1.63 2.38 9.73
N LEU A 31 2.62 3.12 9.24
CA LEU A 31 2.63 4.60 9.29
C LEU A 31 1.55 5.20 8.38
N TYR A 32 1.40 4.65 7.17
CA TYR A 32 0.44 5.12 6.18
C TYR A 32 -0.97 4.56 6.37
N TRP A 33 -1.18 3.63 7.31
CA TRP A 33 -2.49 3.01 7.56
C TRP A 33 -3.61 4.03 7.73
N ARG A 34 -3.38 5.10 8.51
CA ARG A 34 -4.34 6.20 8.70
C ARG A 34 -4.62 7.01 7.43
N ARG A 35 -3.62 7.20 6.56
CA ARG A 35 -3.75 7.93 5.30
C ARG A 35 -4.43 7.09 4.21
N LEU A 36 -4.10 5.80 4.17
CA LEU A 36 -4.67 4.82 3.24
C LEU A 36 -6.15 4.58 3.57
N THR A 37 -6.47 4.32 4.83
CA THR A 37 -7.86 4.19 5.30
C THR A 37 -8.63 5.50 5.23
N GLY A 38 -7.98 6.65 5.48
CA GLY A 38 -8.60 7.97 5.36
C GLY A 38 -9.00 8.35 3.92
N ARG A 39 -8.22 7.93 2.92
CA ARG A 39 -8.62 8.08 1.50
C ARG A 39 -9.72 7.11 1.10
N PHE A 40 -9.71 5.88 1.62
CA PHE A 40 -10.77 4.91 1.35
C PHE A 40 -12.13 5.35 1.91
N ARG A 41 -12.12 6.17 2.98
CA ARG A 41 -13.34 6.67 3.64
C ARG A 41 -13.94 7.93 3.01
N ARG A 42 -13.40 8.43 1.88
CA ARG A 42 -14.04 9.47 1.07
C ARG A 42 -14.60 8.89 -0.23
N ARG A 43 -15.64 8.09 -0.08
CA ARG A 43 -16.81 8.19 -0.96
C ARG A 43 -17.97 8.63 -0.06
N PRO A 44 -18.16 9.95 0.18
CA PRO A 44 -19.53 10.39 0.33
C PRO A 44 -20.26 9.88 -0.92
N ALA A 45 -21.36 9.17 -0.69
CA ALA A 45 -22.31 8.90 -1.73
C ALA A 45 -22.87 10.26 -2.20
N ASP A 46 -22.14 10.94 -3.09
CA ASP A 46 -22.67 12.00 -3.93
C ASP A 46 -23.53 11.34 -5.00
N SER A 47 -24.65 10.77 -4.57
CA SER A 47 -25.67 10.23 -5.44
C SER A 47 -26.88 9.92 -4.56
N VAL A 48 -27.68 10.94 -4.21
CA VAL A 48 -29.16 10.97 -4.30
C VAL A 48 -29.63 12.35 -3.78
N THR A 49 -29.28 13.46 -4.44
CA THR A 49 -30.02 14.73 -4.22
C THR A 49 -29.97 15.68 -5.42
N GLU A 50 -30.10 15.18 -6.65
CA GLU A 50 -30.19 16.08 -7.83
C GLU A 50 -31.24 15.65 -8.87
N THR A 51 -32.29 14.91 -8.48
CA THR A 51 -33.34 14.50 -9.43
C THR A 51 -34.71 14.27 -8.75
N THR A 52 -35.19 15.16 -7.88
CA THR A 52 -36.61 15.14 -7.42
C THR A 52 -37.12 16.50 -6.93
N ALA A 53 -36.67 17.61 -7.50
CA ALA A 53 -37.27 18.93 -7.20
C ALA A 53 -37.57 19.78 -8.46
N ALA A 54 -37.32 19.19 -9.63
CA ALA A 54 -37.72 19.74 -10.93
C ALA A 54 -38.68 18.78 -11.62
N GLU A 55 -39.69 18.28 -10.92
CA GLU A 55 -40.83 17.67 -11.61
C GLU A 55 -42.11 17.85 -10.78
N LYS A 56 -43.01 18.72 -11.30
CA LYS A 56 -44.48 18.73 -11.13
C LYS A 56 -45.01 19.04 -9.72
N ASP A 57 -45.90 19.98 -9.47
CA ASP A 57 -46.87 20.75 -10.26
C ASP A 57 -47.27 21.99 -9.44
#